data_AF-A0A3S3R3W7-F1
#
_entry.id   AF-A0A3S3R3W7-F1
#
_cell.length_a   1.000
_cell.length_b   1.000
_cell.length_c   1.000
_cell.angle_alpha   90.00
_cell.angle_beta   90.00
_cell.angle_gamma   90.00
#
_symmetry.space_group_name_H-M   'P 1'
#
loop_
_entity.id
_entity.type
_entity.pdbx_description
1 polymer ?
#
loop_
_entity_poly.entity_id
_entity_poly.type
_entity_poly.pdbx_seq_one_letter_code
_entity_poly.pdbx_strand_id
1 'polypeptide(L)' 'MSYTDVQSLGDDGNRFYPMAWTVTPQESEKAGHQTAIKITEAVFDSEVDPSYFSKRALKRFSR' A
#
# COMPACT_ATOMS: atom_id res chain seq x y z
N MET A 1 2.42 5.90 14.00
CA MET A 1 1.76 5.27 12.84
C MET A 1 0.73 4.29 13.38
N SER A 2 -0.47 4.27 12.80
CA SER A 2 -1.51 3.30 13.14
C SER A 2 -2.10 2.71 11.86
N TYR A 3 -2.68 1.52 11.97
CA TYR A 3 -3.44 0.89 10.91
C TYR A 3 -4.80 0.44 11.41
N THR A 4 -5.76 0.37 10.50
CA THR A 4 -7.13 -0.10 10.75
C THR A 4 -7.62 -0.87 9.53
N ASP A 5 -8.86 -1.37 9.60
CA ASP A 5 -9.53 -2.06 8.48
C ASP A 5 -8.72 -3.27 7.99
N VAL A 6 -8.41 -4.19 8.90
CA VAL A 6 -7.66 -5.40 8.58
C VAL A 6 -8.59 -6.40 7.90
N GLN A 7 -8.23 -6.83 6.71
CA GLN A 7 -8.98 -7.80 5.91
C GLN A 7 -8.15 -9.07 5.70
N SER A 8 -8.81 -10.22 5.60
CA SER A 8 -8.15 -11.46 5.16
C SER A 8 -8.15 -11.48 3.64
N LEU A 9 -6.95 -11.52 3.04
CA LEU A 9 -6.71 -11.47 1.61
C LEU A 9 -5.78 -12.64 1.23
N GLY A 10 -5.93 -13.18 0.02
CA GLY A 10 -5.19 -14.37 -0.43
C GLY A 10 -6.00 -15.65 -0.36
N ASP A 11 -5.62 -16.60 -1.20
CA ASP A 11 -6.45 -17.78 -1.51
C ASP A 11 -6.59 -18.75 -0.33
N ASP A 12 -5.64 -18.71 0.61
CA ASP A 12 -5.61 -19.55 1.82
C ASP A 12 -6.33 -18.91 3.02
N GLY A 13 -6.82 -17.67 2.89
CA GLY A 13 -7.50 -16.93 3.94
C GLY A 13 -6.63 -16.60 5.16
N ASN A 14 -5.31 -16.82 5.10
CA ASN A 14 -4.39 -16.67 6.24
C ASN A 14 -3.58 -15.38 6.21
N ARG A 15 -3.71 -14.54 5.17
CA ARG A 15 -3.00 -13.25 5.13
C ARG A 15 -3.91 -12.12 5.53
N PHE A 16 -3.71 -11.65 6.76
CA PHE A 16 -4.38 -10.46 7.26
C PHE A 16 -3.60 -9.22 6.84
N TYR A 17 -4.28 -8.29 6.17
CA TYR A 17 -3.66 -7.11 5.62
C TYR A 17 -4.45 -5.85 5.99
N PRO A 18 -3.79 -4.80 6.52
CA PRO A 18 -4.44 -3.53 6.85
C PRO A 18 -4.75 -2.72 5.59
N MET A 19 -6.01 -2.32 5.42
CA MET A 19 -6.47 -1.55 4.28
C MET A 19 -6.44 -0.04 4.51
N ALA A 20 -6.20 0.41 5.74
CA ALA A 20 -6.07 1.81 6.08
C ALA A 20 -4.89 2.08 7.01
N TRP A 21 -4.13 3.14 6.71
CA TRP A 21 -3.01 3.59 7.51
C TRP A 21 -3.10 5.09 7.79
N THR A 22 -2.68 5.47 8.99
CA THR A 22 -2.54 6.86 9.39
C THR A 22 -1.13 7.11 9.89
N VAL A 23 -0.45 8.07 9.26
CA VAL A 23 0.91 8.47 9.60
C VAL A 23 0.89 9.90 10.12
N THR A 24 1.24 10.05 11.39
CA THR A 24 1.46 11.35 12.04
C THR A 24 2.98 11.58 12.14
N PRO A 25 3.51 12.67 11.56
CA PRO A 25 4.91 13.05 11.73
C PRO A 25 5.26 13.23 13.20
N GLN A 26 6.49 12.86 13.58
CA GLN A 26 6.97 12.99 14.96
C GLN A 26 7.72 14.30 15.22
N GLU A 27 8.18 14.96 14.16
CA GLU A 27 8.88 16.24 14.22
C GLU A 27 7.91 17.38 14.53
N SER A 28 8.27 18.25 15.47
CA SER A 28 7.44 19.37 15.92
C SER A 28 7.12 20.37 14.80
N GLU A 29 8.05 20.58 13.87
CA GLU A 29 7.87 21.44 12.70
C GLU A 29 6.75 20.97 11.78
N LYS A 30 6.36 19.69 11.87
CA LYS A 30 5.29 19.08 11.07
C LYS A 30 4.07 18.74 11.93
N ALA A 31 3.96 19.31 13.13
CA ALA A 31 2.82 19.11 14.01
C ALA A 31 1.51 19.56 13.34
N GLY A 32 0.45 18.77 13.53
CA GLY A 32 -0.86 19.01 12.91
C GLY A 32 -1.00 18.44 11.49
N HIS A 33 0.08 17.99 10.85
CA HIS A 33 -0.02 17.27 9.58
C HIS A 33 -0.32 15.78 9.80
N GLN A 34 -1.02 15.19 8.83
CA GLN A 34 -1.34 13.77 8.81
C GLN A 34 -1.34 13.28 7.37
N THR A 35 -0.83 12.08 7.16
CA THR A 35 -1.01 11.34 5.89
C THR A 35 -1.94 10.17 6.15
N ALA A 36 -3.06 10.12 5.43
CA ALA A 36 -3.98 8.99 5.41
C ALA A 36 -3.77 8.19 4.12
N ILE A 37 -3.59 6.89 4.25
CA ILE A 37 -3.44 5.96 3.12
C ILE A 37 -4.63 5.01 3.19
N LYS A 38 -5.39 4.93 2.10
CA LYS A 38 -6.52 3.99 1.97
C LYS A 38 -6.28 3.10 0.76
N ILE A 39 -6.36 1.80 0.98
CA ILE A 39 -6.24 0.77 -0.03
C ILE A 39 -7.66 0.36 -0.40
N THR A 40 -8.01 0.53 -1.67
CA THR A 40 -9.37 0.24 -2.16
C THR A 40 -9.48 -1.18 -2.71
N GLU A 41 -8.37 -1.72 -3.22
CA GLU A 41 -8.29 -3.05 -3.80
C GLU A 41 -6.89 -3.60 -3.58
N ALA A 42 -6.81 -4.88 -3.23
CA ALA A 42 -5.57 -5.61 -3.08
C ALA A 42 -5.81 -7.06 -3.52
N VAL A 43 -4.97 -7.54 -4.43
CA VAL A 43 -5.00 -8.89 -4.96
C VAL A 43 -3.70 -9.58 -4.58
N PHE A 44 -3.81 -10.76 -3.99
CA PHE A 44 -2.69 -11.62 -3.64
C PHE A 44 -2.69 -12.85 -4.55
N ASP A 45 -1.55 -13.51 -4.65
CA ASP A 45 -1.39 -14.78 -5.37
C ASP A 45 -1.74 -14.74 -6.88
N SER A 46 -1.85 -13.53 -7.44
CA SER A 46 -1.96 -13.30 -8.88
C SER A 46 -0.58 -13.30 -9.54
N GLU A 47 -0.48 -13.91 -10.71
CA GLU A 47 0.74 -13.90 -11.51
C GLU A 47 1.05 -12.47 -11.99
N VAL A 48 2.24 -11.96 -11.61
CA VAL A 48 2.73 -10.65 -12.06
C VAL A 48 3.77 -10.87 -13.15
N ASP A 49 3.60 -10.20 -14.29
CA ASP A 49 4.57 -10.21 -15.39
C ASP A 49 5.97 -9.81 -14.86
N PRO A 50 7.02 -10.63 -15.04
CA PRO A 50 8.37 -10.32 -14.56
C PRO A 50 8.92 -8.98 -15.07
N SER A 51 8.47 -8.52 -16.24
CA SER A 51 8.87 -7.23 -16.82
C SER A 51 8.28 -6.03 -16.09
N TYR A 52 7.26 -6.23 -15.25
CA TYR A 52 6.62 -5.19 -14.43
C TYR A 52 7.63 -4.49 -13.50
N PHE A 53 8.58 -5.24 -12.92
CA PHE A 53 9.61 -4.71 -12.03
C PHE A 53 10.86 -4.18 -12.75
N SER A 54 10.78 -3.95 -14.06
CA SER A 54 11.91 -3.45 -14.84
C SER A 54 11.98 -1.91 -14.86
N LYS A 55 13.19 -1.35 -14.92
CA LYS A 55 13.39 0.11 -15.14
C LYS A 55 12.71 0.62 -16.42
N ARG A 56 12.51 -0.26 -17.42
CA ARG A 56 11.82 0.07 -18.66
C ARG A 56 10.32 0.27 -18.45
N ALA A 57 9.71 -0.46 -17.52
CA ALA A 57 8.28 -0.30 -17.18
C ALA A 57 7.97 1.10 -16.63
N LEU A 58 8.88 1.72 -15.87
CA LEU A 58 8.71 3.07 -15.34
C LEU A 58 8.58 4.14 -16.44
N LYS A 59 9.28 3.97 -17.56
CA LYS A 59 9.23 4.92 -18.69
C LYS A 59 7.89 4.90 -19.44
N ARG A 60 7.09 3.84 -19.29
CA ARG A 60 5.80 3.72 -19.98
C ARG A 60 4.72 4.65 -19.39
N PHE A 61 4.92 5.14 -18.15
CA PHE A 61 3.96 5.96 -17.43
C PHE A 61 4.42 7.40 -17.13
N SER A 62 5.66 7.77 -17.50
CA SER A 62 6.11 9.17 -17.49
C SER A 62 5.81 9.81 -18.86
N ARG A 63 4.68 10.52 -18.97
CA ARG A 63 4.48 11.51 -20.03
C ARG A 63 5.04 12.85 -19.59
#